data_AF-A0A521SY66-F1
#
_entry.id   AF-A0A521SY66-F1
#
_cell.length_a   1.000
_cell.length_b   1.000
_cell.length_c   1.000
_cell.angle_alpha   90.00
_cell.angle_beta   90.00
_cell.angle_gamma   90.00
#
_symmetry.space_group_name_H-M   'P 1'
#
loop_
_entity.id
_entity.type
_entity.pdbx_description
1 polymer ?
#
loop_
_entity_poly.entity_id
_entity_poly.type
_entity_poly.pdbx_seq_one_letter_code
_entity_poly.pdbx_strand_id
1 'polypeptide(L)'
;MERNMSMAKRISRPHMPGYGIKPENEGAGLLPYAWVEERMAAARNYWVCTVTPEGKPHAAPVWGLWHAGAFYFGTGDTSRKGRNLAASPAIKVHLESGDEAVMIEGEVQNVTDATLLKTLDKAYKAKYQVPFHSALCVRPKVAFAWREADFPGSATRFVLEGD
;
A
#
# COMPACT_ATOMS: atom_id res chain seq x y z
N MET A 1 9.99 -4.69 26.46
CA MET A 1 10.70 -3.50 25.94
C MET A 1 9.94 -3.03 24.71
N GLU A 2 8.90 -2.23 24.96
CA GLU A 2 7.92 -1.80 23.98
C GLU A 2 8.53 -0.75 23.05
N ARG A 3 8.56 -1.04 21.75
CA ARG A 3 8.74 -0.03 20.70
C ARG A 3 7.65 -0.26 19.67
N ASN A 4 6.48 0.30 19.94
CA ASN A 4 5.43 0.43 18.94
C ASN A 4 4.72 1.79 19.14
N MET A 5 5.43 2.88 18.83
CA MET A 5 4.83 4.22 18.75
C MET A 5 4.97 4.73 17.32
N SER A 6 3.91 4.49 16.55
CA SER A 6 3.50 5.11 15.27
C SER A 6 4.58 5.57 14.29
N MET A 7 4.75 4.84 13.18
CA MET A 7 5.45 5.34 11.98
C MET A 7 4.71 6.50 11.27
N ALA A 8 3.43 6.73 11.56
CA ALA A 8 2.68 7.83 10.96
C ALA A 8 3.00 9.16 11.65
N LYS A 9 3.43 10.15 10.86
CA LYS A 9 3.67 11.54 11.30
C LYS A 9 2.37 12.26 11.62
N ARG A 10 1.31 11.97 10.87
CA ARG A 10 -0.02 12.54 11.05
C ARG A 10 -1.10 11.53 10.72
N ILE A 11 -2.10 11.43 11.59
CA ILE A 11 -3.31 10.63 11.41
C ILE A 11 -4.49 11.60 11.45
N SER A 12 -5.39 11.51 10.48
CA SER A 12 -6.51 12.45 10.33
C SER A 12 -7.64 11.83 9.52
N ARG A 13 -8.80 12.49 9.42
CA ARG A 13 -9.81 12.13 8.41
C ARG A 13 -9.32 12.41 6.98
N PRO A 14 -9.73 11.61 5.98
CA PRO A 14 -9.51 11.98 4.59
C PRO A 14 -10.39 13.18 4.20
N HIS A 15 -9.92 13.99 3.26
CA HIS A 15 -10.73 15.07 2.69
C HIS A 15 -11.71 14.50 1.65
N MET A 16 -12.94 14.26 2.08
CA MET A 16 -14.02 13.70 1.25
C MET A 16 -15.32 14.48 1.50
N PRO A 17 -15.43 15.72 1.00
CA PRO A 17 -16.65 16.53 1.18
C PRO A 17 -17.87 15.84 0.56
N GLY A 18 -19.01 15.89 1.24
CA GLY A 18 -20.25 15.23 0.81
C GLY A 18 -20.41 13.78 1.26
N TYR A 19 -19.37 13.15 1.81
CA TYR A 19 -19.41 11.75 2.27
C TYR A 19 -19.87 11.58 3.74
N GLY A 20 -20.22 12.67 4.41
CA GLY A 20 -20.71 12.64 5.80
C GLY A 20 -19.66 12.20 6.83
N ILE A 21 -18.37 12.34 6.52
CA ILE A 21 -17.25 11.98 7.40
C ILE A 21 -17.43 12.63 8.78
N LYS A 22 -17.44 11.80 9.82
CA LYS A 22 -17.66 12.24 11.20
C LYS A 22 -16.38 12.86 11.79
N PRO A 23 -16.51 13.70 12.84
CA PRO A 23 -15.37 14.09 13.67
C PRO A 23 -14.49 12.90 14.11
N GLU A 24 -13.22 13.15 14.38
CA GLU A 24 -12.22 12.11 14.71
C GLU A 24 -12.53 11.34 15.99
N ASN A 25 -13.29 11.95 16.90
CA ASN A 25 -13.74 11.40 18.17
C ASN A 25 -15.13 10.72 18.11
N GLU A 26 -15.71 10.58 16.92
CA GLU A 26 -17.03 9.97 16.71
C GLU A 26 -16.97 8.70 15.85
N GLY A 27 -18.01 7.87 15.97
CA GLY A 27 -18.06 6.55 15.34
C GLY A 27 -16.98 5.64 15.91
N ALA A 28 -16.33 4.88 15.05
CA ALA A 28 -15.18 4.05 15.41
C ALA A 28 -13.89 4.83 15.71
N GLY A 29 -13.87 6.13 15.43
CA GLY A 29 -12.66 6.96 15.52
C GLY A 29 -11.65 6.70 14.39
N LEU A 30 -10.44 7.23 14.57
CA LEU A 30 -9.33 6.99 13.65
C LEU A 30 -8.77 5.58 13.83
N LEU A 31 -8.60 4.85 12.72
CA LEU A 31 -7.97 3.54 12.73
C LEU A 31 -6.47 3.66 13.08
N PRO A 32 -5.90 2.73 13.87
CA PRO A 32 -4.47 2.70 14.12
C PRO A 32 -3.71 2.29 12.84
N TYR A 33 -2.50 2.80 12.63
CA TYR A 33 -1.69 2.41 11.46
C TYR A 33 -1.37 0.90 11.42
N ALA A 34 -1.30 0.26 12.58
CA ALA A 34 -1.17 -1.21 12.67
C ALA A 34 -2.27 -1.95 11.89
N TRP A 35 -3.48 -1.38 11.78
CA TRP A 35 -4.55 -1.97 10.97
C TRP A 35 -4.16 -2.04 9.49
N VAL A 36 -3.53 -0.98 8.95
CA VAL A 36 -3.00 -0.98 7.57
C VAL A 36 -1.94 -2.07 7.41
N GLU A 37 -0.97 -2.15 8.33
CA GLU A 37 0.11 -3.13 8.24
C GLU A 37 -0.39 -4.57 8.31
N GLU A 38 -1.32 -4.87 9.22
CA GLU A 38 -1.92 -6.19 9.36
C GLU A 38 -2.66 -6.62 8.10
N ARG A 39 -3.52 -5.76 7.55
CA ARG A 39 -4.27 -6.06 6.33
C ARG A 39 -3.33 -6.20 5.13
N MET A 40 -2.33 -5.33 4.99
CA MET A 40 -1.31 -5.44 3.94
C MET A 40 -0.50 -6.72 4.05
N ALA A 41 -0.15 -7.17 5.26
CA ALA A 41 0.57 -8.43 5.47
C ALA A 41 -0.29 -9.67 5.14
N ALA A 42 -1.55 -9.66 5.57
CA ALA A 42 -2.49 -10.76 5.38
C ALA A 42 -2.94 -10.95 3.93
N ALA A 43 -2.96 -9.87 3.13
CA ALA A 43 -3.49 -9.89 1.77
C ALA A 43 -2.79 -10.92 0.87
N ARG A 44 -3.57 -11.67 0.08
CA ARG A 44 -3.05 -12.59 -0.93
C ARG A 44 -2.70 -11.88 -2.23
N ASN A 45 -3.61 -11.03 -2.72
CA ASN A 45 -3.43 -10.26 -3.93
C ASN A 45 -3.48 -8.76 -3.61
N TYR A 46 -2.81 -7.99 -4.46
CA TYR A 46 -2.75 -6.53 -4.38
C TYR A 46 -3.09 -5.99 -5.76
N TRP A 47 -3.70 -4.82 -5.82
CA TRP A 47 -3.95 -4.12 -7.07
C TRP A 47 -3.05 -2.90 -7.15
N VAL A 48 -2.29 -2.82 -8.24
CA VAL A 48 -1.42 -1.66 -8.51
C VAL A 48 -2.07 -0.77 -9.56
N CYS A 49 -2.17 0.51 -9.25
CA CYS A 49 -2.62 1.55 -10.15
C CYS A 49 -1.42 2.39 -10.59
N THR A 50 -1.20 2.43 -11.90
CA THR A 50 -0.14 3.18 -12.58
C THR A 50 -0.78 4.07 -13.64
N VAL A 51 -0.02 5.01 -14.19
CA VAL A 51 -0.50 5.93 -15.23
C VAL A 51 0.30 5.72 -16.50
N THR A 52 -0.37 5.64 -17.66
CA THR A 52 0.34 5.59 -18.95
C THR A 52 1.03 6.92 -19.23
N PRO A 53 2.04 6.96 -20.13
CA PRO A 53 2.64 8.23 -20.53
C PRO A 53 1.63 9.28 -21.05
N GLU A 54 0.51 8.82 -21.60
CA GLU A 54 -0.59 9.67 -22.09
C GLU A 54 -1.60 10.06 -20.99
N GLY A 55 -1.31 9.76 -19.73
CA GLY A 55 -2.15 10.12 -18.59
C GLY A 55 -3.33 9.18 -18.31
N LYS A 56 -3.40 7.99 -18.94
CA LYS A 56 -4.51 7.06 -18.73
C LYS A 56 -4.28 6.18 -17.50
N PRO A 57 -5.30 5.97 -16.63
CA PRO A 57 -5.15 5.06 -15.51
C PRO A 57 -5.03 3.61 -15.99
N HIS A 58 -4.21 2.83 -15.29
CA HIS A 58 -4.07 1.39 -15.50
C HIS A 58 -4.02 0.69 -14.15
N ALA A 59 -5.02 -0.16 -13.88
CA ALA A 59 -5.08 -1.02 -12.71
C ALA A 59 -4.85 -2.47 -13.10
N ALA A 60 -4.07 -3.21 -12.32
CA ALA A 60 -3.90 -4.65 -12.51
C ALA A 60 -3.56 -5.35 -11.20
N PRO A 61 -3.99 -6.61 -11.02
CA PRO A 61 -3.60 -7.40 -9.87
C PRO A 61 -2.14 -7.82 -9.98
N VAL A 62 -1.49 -7.94 -8.82
CA VAL A 62 -0.14 -8.47 -8.63
C VAL A 62 -0.08 -9.30 -7.34
N TRP A 63 0.89 -10.21 -7.30
CA TRP A 63 1.35 -10.79 -6.06
C TRP A 63 2.45 -9.92 -5.46
N GLY A 64 2.53 -9.93 -4.13
CA GLY A 64 3.49 -9.12 -3.42
C GLY A 64 3.64 -9.46 -1.94
N LEU A 65 4.52 -8.72 -1.29
CA LEU A 65 4.86 -8.87 0.12
C LEU A 65 4.76 -7.52 0.82
N TRP A 66 4.13 -7.52 1.99
CA TRP A 66 4.39 -6.48 2.98
C TRP A 66 5.57 -6.94 3.84
N HIS A 67 6.63 -6.14 3.91
CA HIS A 67 7.81 -6.45 4.71
C HIS A 67 8.45 -5.16 5.23
N ALA A 68 8.70 -5.10 6.54
CA ALA A 68 9.36 -3.96 7.19
C ALA A 68 8.77 -2.59 6.78
N GLY A 69 7.43 -2.47 6.79
CA GLY A 69 6.72 -1.21 6.48
C GLY A 69 6.68 -0.82 5.00
N ALA A 70 7.11 -1.69 4.09
CA ALA A 70 7.08 -1.44 2.65
C ALA A 70 6.40 -2.57 1.88
N PHE A 71 5.83 -2.22 0.72
CA PHE A 71 5.27 -3.16 -0.22
C PHE A 71 6.29 -3.53 -1.29
N TYR A 72 6.46 -4.83 -1.55
CA TYR A 72 7.34 -5.36 -2.57
C TYR A 72 6.58 -6.20 -3.57
N PHE A 73 6.80 -5.95 -4.86
CA PHE A 73 6.21 -6.73 -5.95
C PHE A 73 7.15 -6.79 -7.15
N GLY A 74 6.88 -7.71 -8.07
CA GLY A 74 7.65 -7.87 -9.30
C GLY A 74 6.81 -7.54 -10.52
N THR A 75 7.44 -7.02 -11.56
CA THR A 75 6.82 -6.91 -12.88
C THR A 75 7.89 -6.95 -13.97
N GLY A 76 7.51 -7.37 -15.18
CA GLY A 76 8.42 -7.32 -16.33
C GLY A 76 8.53 -5.90 -16.88
N ASP A 77 9.74 -5.48 -17.22
CA ASP A 77 10.05 -4.12 -17.68
C ASP A 77 9.29 -3.75 -18.97
N THR A 78 9.06 -4.71 -19.85
CA THR A 78 8.33 -4.52 -21.11
C THR A 78 6.81 -4.55 -20.96
N SER A 79 6.30 -4.95 -19.79
CA SER A 79 4.87 -4.96 -19.50
C SER A 79 4.30 -3.55 -19.50
N ARG A 80 2.96 -3.40 -19.61
CA ARG A 80 2.32 -2.08 -19.55
C ARG A 80 2.67 -1.34 -18.25
N LYS A 81 2.55 -2.00 -17.10
CA LYS A 81 2.86 -1.39 -15.79
C LYS A 81 4.35 -1.14 -15.61
N GLY A 82 5.23 -1.99 -16.13
CA GLY A 82 6.68 -1.76 -16.14
C GLY A 82 7.06 -0.50 -16.92
N ARG A 83 6.54 -0.36 -18.15
CA ARG A 83 6.75 0.86 -18.96
C ARG A 83 6.14 2.11 -18.32
N ASN A 84 4.96 1.99 -17.71
CA ASN A 84 4.34 3.09 -16.97
C ASN A 84 5.24 3.54 -15.81
N LEU A 85 5.75 2.60 -15.01
CA LEU A 85 6.59 2.87 -13.84
C LEU A 85 7.99 3.41 -14.20
N ALA A 86 8.51 3.02 -15.36
CA ALA A 86 9.74 3.61 -15.90
C ALA A 86 9.54 5.08 -16.31
N ALA A 87 8.36 5.46 -16.79
CA ALA A 87 8.03 6.84 -17.15
C ALA A 87 7.65 7.70 -15.93
N SER A 88 7.01 7.11 -14.93
CA SER A 88 6.64 7.77 -13.68
C SER A 88 6.63 6.77 -12.52
N PRO A 89 7.41 6.98 -11.45
CA PRO A 89 7.45 6.04 -10.33
C PRO A 89 6.18 6.09 -9.46
N ALA A 90 5.28 7.04 -9.68
CA ALA A 90 4.07 7.22 -8.87
C ALA A 90 3.13 6.01 -8.99
N ILE A 91 2.70 5.50 -7.85
CA ILE A 91 1.85 4.30 -7.77
C ILE A 91 0.85 4.42 -6.62
N LYS A 92 -0.36 3.91 -6.85
CA LYS A 92 -1.26 3.53 -5.75
C LYS A 92 -1.37 2.02 -5.67
N VAL A 93 -1.49 1.49 -4.46
CA VAL A 93 -1.75 0.07 -4.22
C VAL A 93 -2.98 -0.04 -3.34
N HIS A 94 -3.90 -0.94 -3.67
CA HIS A 94 -5.03 -1.27 -2.82
C HIS A 94 -5.24 -2.78 -2.71
N LEU A 95 -6.01 -3.18 -1.70
CA LEU A 95 -6.39 -4.58 -1.47
C LEU A 95 -7.71 -4.92 -2.17
N GLU A 96 -8.10 -6.19 -2.15
CA GLU A 96 -9.30 -6.69 -2.84
C GLU A 96 -10.61 -6.33 -2.12
N SER A 97 -10.59 -6.23 -0.79
CA SER A 97 -11.80 -5.99 0.01
C SER A 97 -12.18 -4.51 0.00
N GLY A 98 -13.38 -4.21 -0.50
CA GLY A 98 -14.02 -2.91 -0.31
C GLY A 98 -14.59 -2.73 1.10
N ASP A 99 -14.91 -3.83 1.79
CA ASP A 99 -15.47 -3.81 3.15
C ASP A 99 -14.41 -3.42 4.19
N GLU A 100 -13.16 -3.80 3.94
CA GLU A 100 -11.98 -3.45 4.74
C GLU A 100 -10.93 -2.82 3.84
N ALA A 101 -11.23 -1.59 3.40
CA ALA A 101 -10.43 -0.91 2.40
C ALA A 101 -9.10 -0.45 2.97
N VAL A 102 -8.01 -0.82 2.30
CA VAL A 102 -6.67 -0.26 2.49
C VAL A 102 -6.13 0.20 1.16
N MET A 103 -5.65 1.43 1.12
CA MET A 103 -4.89 1.97 0.00
C MET A 103 -3.60 2.62 0.50
N ILE A 104 -2.52 2.45 -0.23
CA ILE A 104 -1.27 3.17 -0.03
C ILE A 104 -0.88 3.93 -1.29
N GLU A 105 -0.19 5.04 -1.09
CA GLU A 105 0.40 5.87 -2.14
C GLU A 105 1.91 5.95 -1.91
N GLY A 106 2.68 5.86 -2.98
CA GLY A 106 4.11 6.03 -2.89
C GLY A 106 4.76 6.11 -4.27
N GLU A 107 6.07 5.92 -4.25
CA GLU A 107 6.89 5.85 -5.44
C GLU A 107 7.63 4.51 -5.47
N VAL A 108 7.75 3.95 -6.67
CA VAL A 108 8.51 2.74 -6.92
C VAL A 108 10.01 3.01 -6.89
N GLN A 109 10.74 2.16 -6.20
CA GLN A 109 12.20 2.10 -6.20
C GLN A 109 12.68 0.69 -6.55
N ASN A 110 13.74 0.57 -7.35
CA ASN A 110 14.38 -0.71 -7.61
C ASN A 110 15.09 -1.24 -6.36
N VAL A 111 14.92 -2.53 -6.05
CA VAL A 111 15.68 -3.19 -4.99
C VAL A 111 16.94 -3.81 -5.58
N THR A 112 18.10 -3.28 -5.18
CA THR A 112 19.42 -3.77 -5.62
C THR A 112 20.22 -4.46 -4.51
N ASP A 113 19.77 -4.35 -3.25
CA ASP A 113 20.42 -5.01 -2.11
C ASP A 113 20.23 -6.53 -2.17
N ALA A 114 21.32 -7.27 -2.33
CA ALA A 114 21.31 -8.72 -2.47
C ALA A 114 20.85 -9.47 -1.20
N THR A 115 21.09 -8.91 -0.01
CA THR A 115 20.68 -9.51 1.27
C THR A 115 19.18 -9.38 1.45
N LEU A 116 18.63 -8.21 1.13
CA LEU A 116 17.20 -7.97 1.11
C LEU A 116 16.50 -8.84 0.06
N LEU A 117 17.04 -8.93 -1.16
CA LEU A 117 16.47 -9.79 -2.21
C LEU A 117 16.39 -11.26 -1.77
N LYS A 118 17.43 -11.81 -1.13
CA LYS A 118 17.39 -13.18 -0.56
C LYS A 118 16.31 -13.33 0.51
N THR A 119 16.12 -12.31 1.34
CA THR A 119 15.10 -12.29 2.40
C THR A 119 13.69 -12.28 1.80
N LEU A 120 13.47 -11.42 0.81
CA LEU A 120 12.21 -11.31 0.08
C LEU A 120 11.90 -12.59 -0.71
N ASP A 121 12.87 -13.19 -1.40
CA ASP A 121 12.68 -14.45 -2.12
C ASP A 121 12.25 -15.59 -1.19
N LYS A 122 12.87 -15.72 -0.01
CA LYS A 122 12.46 -16.71 0.99
C LYS A 122 11.00 -16.50 1.44
N ALA A 123 10.64 -15.26 1.76
CA ALA A 123 9.28 -14.92 2.18
C ALA A 123 8.26 -15.12 1.05
N TYR A 124 8.63 -14.78 -0.18
CA TYR A 124 7.78 -14.90 -1.36
C TYR A 124 7.54 -16.37 -1.70
N LYS A 125 8.59 -17.22 -1.67
CA LYS A 125 8.46 -18.68 -1.83
C LYS A 125 7.55 -19.29 -0.77
N ALA A 126 7.68 -18.87 0.49
CA ALA A 126 6.80 -19.35 1.55
C ALA A 126 5.34 -18.96 1.29
N LYS A 127 5.08 -17.75 0.76
CA LYS A 127 3.73 -17.27 0.47
C LYS A 127 3.14 -17.83 -0.83
N TYR A 128 3.91 -17.88 -1.92
CA TYR A 128 3.43 -18.15 -3.28
C TYR A 128 3.97 -19.42 -3.94
N GLN A 129 4.91 -20.13 -3.29
CA GLN A 129 5.51 -21.38 -3.78
C GLN A 129 6.30 -21.24 -5.10
N VAL A 130 6.69 -20.02 -5.47
CA VAL A 130 7.51 -19.70 -6.64
C VAL A 130 8.61 -18.71 -6.26
N PRO A 131 9.75 -18.63 -6.97
CA PRO A 131 10.82 -17.68 -6.70
C PRO A 131 10.42 -16.22 -6.99
N PHE A 132 11.09 -15.28 -6.31
CA PHE A 132 10.95 -13.85 -6.55
C PHE A 132 12.16 -13.33 -7.35
N HIS A 133 11.95 -13.13 -8.66
CA HIS A 133 13.06 -12.84 -9.59
C HIS A 133 13.53 -11.38 -9.59
N SER A 134 12.62 -10.43 -9.40
CA SER A 134 12.90 -9.00 -9.32
C SER A 134 11.95 -8.34 -8.33
N ALA A 135 12.43 -7.34 -7.61
CA ALA A 135 11.64 -6.64 -6.61
C ALA A 135 11.69 -5.13 -6.83
N LEU A 136 10.50 -4.56 -6.95
CA LEU A 136 10.21 -3.14 -6.82
C LEU A 136 9.72 -2.91 -5.39
N CYS A 137 10.16 -1.81 -4.78
CA CYS A 137 9.78 -1.38 -3.43
C CYS A 137 8.87 -0.16 -3.52
N VAL A 138 7.79 -0.16 -2.75
CA VAL A 138 6.92 0.99 -2.52
C VAL A 138 6.90 1.26 -1.02
N ARG A 139 7.52 2.37 -0.61
CA ARG A 139 7.35 2.91 0.73
C ARG A 139 6.11 3.81 0.73
N PRO A 140 5.11 3.56 1.57
CA PRO A 140 3.96 4.44 1.64
C PRO A 140 4.38 5.83 2.11
N LYS A 141 3.99 6.85 1.36
CA LYS A 141 4.03 8.26 1.80
C LYS A 141 2.70 8.64 2.46
N VAL A 142 1.61 8.15 1.89
CA VAL A 142 0.24 8.32 2.39
C VAL A 142 -0.47 6.97 2.40
N ALA A 143 -1.34 6.74 3.37
CA ALA A 143 -2.25 5.60 3.38
C ALA A 143 -3.68 6.04 3.71
N PHE A 144 -4.64 5.24 3.27
CA PHE A 144 -6.05 5.37 3.59
C PHE A 144 -6.59 4.03 4.06
N ALA A 145 -7.48 4.10 5.05
CA ALA A 145 -8.12 2.94 5.63
C ALA A 145 -9.56 3.25 6.03
N TRP A 146 -10.47 2.32 5.83
CA TRP A 146 -11.81 2.35 6.43
C TRP A 146 -12.43 0.96 6.49
N ARG A 147 -13.47 0.85 7.32
CA ARG A 147 -14.37 -0.29 7.35
C ARG A 147 -15.72 0.18 6.81
N GLU A 148 -16.25 -0.47 5.79
CA GLU A 148 -17.49 -0.05 5.13
C GLU A 148 -18.66 0.03 6.11
N ALA A 149 -18.74 -0.92 7.05
CA ALA A 149 -19.78 -0.96 8.09
C ALA A 149 -19.86 0.30 8.98
N ASP A 150 -18.79 1.10 9.05
CA ASP A 150 -18.79 2.43 9.67
C ASP A 150 -17.88 3.37 8.86
N PHE A 151 -18.08 3.43 7.54
CA PHE A 151 -17.22 4.23 6.67
C PHE A 151 -17.05 5.67 7.15
N PRO A 152 -18.13 6.43 7.46
CA PRO A 152 -17.99 7.82 7.91
C PRO A 152 -17.27 7.97 9.26
N GLY A 153 -17.35 6.95 10.14
CA GLY A 153 -16.75 6.95 11.47
C GLY A 153 -15.35 6.33 11.54
N SER A 154 -14.95 5.55 10.54
CA SER A 154 -13.67 4.82 10.51
C SER A 154 -12.70 5.31 9.42
N ALA A 155 -13.17 6.10 8.46
CA ALA A 155 -12.32 6.66 7.41
C ALA A 155 -11.12 7.43 7.99
N THR A 156 -9.94 6.96 7.64
CA THR A 156 -8.67 7.41 8.22
C THR A 156 -7.64 7.60 7.12
N ARG A 157 -6.92 8.71 7.19
CA ARG A 157 -5.78 9.06 6.36
C ARG A 157 -4.53 9.13 7.24
N PHE A 158 -3.46 8.52 6.76
CA PHE A 158 -2.14 8.52 7.39
C PHE A 158 -1.15 9.24 6.49
N VAL A 159 -0.33 10.11 7.05
CA VAL A 159 0.86 10.68 6.40
C VAL A 159 2.09 10.10 7.08
N LEU A 160 2.93 9.41 6.32
CA LEU A 160 4.17 8.80 6.80
C LEU A 160 5.39 9.63 6.36
N GLU A 161 5.34 10.17 5.14
CA GLU A 161 6.38 11.04 4.58
C GLU A 161 5.73 12.18 3.78
N GLY A 162 6.39 13.35 3.77
CA GLY A 162 5.82 14.60 3.21
C GLY A 162 4.79 15.26 4.14
N ASP A 163 4.30 16.43 3.73
CA ASP A 163 3.28 17.25 4.45
C ASP A 163 1.87 17.07 3.86
#